data_AF-A0A8B2VI70-F1
#
_entry.id   AF-A0A8B2VI70-F1
#
_cell.length_a   1.000
_cell.length_b   1.000
_cell.length_c   1.000
_cell.angle_alpha   90.00
_cell.angle_beta   90.00
_cell.angle_gamma   90.00
#
_symmetry.space_group_name_H-M   'P 1'
#
loop_
_entity.id
_entity.type
_entity.pdbx_description
1 polymer ?
#
loop_
_entity_poly.entity_id
_entity_poly.type
_entity_poly.pdbx_seq_one_letter_code
_entity_poly.pdbx_strand_id
1 'polypeptide(L)'
;MPQSLSEQWFASDQAVRVQVAYRCGAEGSEHVYDRVTASVMVLVDDHEIAANCWRVMEVAAPLVRYPESGGVYEIDVPGLVPDRLDPLGRFGTRFLPDQWQSLVVELTAPLDPGSHTLDIRFVDDDGIIADATQRLEVVSVTGTVASFHHSEWIHVDALQAWSGVEAFDERHWDLIDKAVELAASAGVDTLFTPILTPPIDVDPTSPPLATQLVVVHRQGDRWSFDFDRLDRWSRIARRHGITHLEFSHLFCQGEVDRPADVYDADGNHLFGSHLPTEGYRDFLAILLPALDQWSRRHGWSDALYWHVSDEPRANQYTSYRKAVDMVRRTVPGATVIDAVDDPRFATVVDVPVTIYGHLLECEAAGLDGMWVYTSCASTFWEPNRHLGMPLTRLRALGLLLWWHHTPGLLHWALNFWFDQFSRYLVDPNADTSADLAFPSGDSSVIYPRVDGSLVPSLRLKVLAQLHEDVRLLRRVEDAVGRPTIVDLIEHLAPGSTADLDHRYPLEPDFYRSLTANLLRLLKDIDGATV
;
A
#
# COMPACT_ATOMS: atom_id res chain seq x y z
N MET A 1 3.03 5.67 35.47
CA MET A 1 3.37 4.24 35.42
C MET A 1 2.54 3.61 34.32
N PRO A 2 3.12 3.20 33.19
CA PRO A 2 2.37 2.50 32.14
C PRO A 2 1.85 1.17 32.70
N GLN A 3 0.54 0.93 32.66
CA GLN A 3 -0.09 -0.32 33.10
C GLN A 3 -0.13 -1.32 31.93
N SER A 4 0.00 -2.62 32.24
CA SER A 4 -0.17 -3.71 31.27
C SER A 4 -1.56 -3.63 30.63
N LEU A 5 -1.62 -3.53 29.30
CA LEU A 5 -2.82 -3.17 28.55
C LEU A 5 -3.79 -4.35 28.42
N SER A 6 -4.68 -4.49 29.39
CA SER A 6 -5.89 -5.32 29.24
C SER A 6 -6.94 -4.65 28.34
N GLU A 7 -6.74 -3.39 27.98
CA GLU A 7 -7.66 -2.54 27.21
C GLU A 7 -6.95 -2.00 25.96
N GLN A 8 -7.66 -2.01 24.82
CA GLN A 8 -7.17 -1.42 23.57
C GLN A 8 -7.80 -0.05 23.35
N TRP A 9 -6.99 0.91 22.90
CA TRP A 9 -7.38 2.31 22.79
C TRP A 9 -7.47 2.73 21.32
N PHE A 10 -8.55 3.44 20.98
CA PHE A 10 -8.83 3.92 19.63
C PHE A 10 -9.21 5.40 19.67
N ALA A 11 -8.86 6.15 18.62
CA ALA A 11 -9.48 7.44 18.37
C ALA A 11 -10.87 7.23 17.74
N SER A 12 -11.82 8.13 17.97
CA SER A 12 -13.19 8.03 17.42
C SER A 12 -13.27 8.09 15.89
N ASP A 13 -12.19 8.47 15.20
CA ASP A 13 -12.07 8.50 13.74
C ASP A 13 -11.27 7.30 13.17
N GLN A 14 -10.86 6.34 14.00
CA GLN A 14 -10.13 5.14 13.60
C GLN A 14 -11.06 3.94 13.40
N ALA A 15 -10.68 3.04 12.47
CA ALA A 15 -11.38 1.78 12.31
C ALA A 15 -11.02 0.82 13.46
N VAL A 16 -12.03 0.32 14.18
CA VAL A 16 -11.82 -0.70 15.21
C VAL A 16 -11.55 -2.03 14.54
N ARG A 17 -10.29 -2.49 14.66
CA ARG A 17 -9.78 -3.72 14.04
C ARG A 17 -9.07 -4.56 15.07
N VAL A 18 -9.47 -5.83 15.17
CA VAL A 18 -8.86 -6.80 16.09
C VAL A 18 -8.60 -8.12 15.36
N GLN A 19 -7.63 -8.87 15.86
CA GLN A 19 -7.35 -10.23 15.40
C GLN A 19 -7.59 -11.19 16.56
N VAL A 20 -8.39 -12.24 16.32
CA VAL A 20 -8.63 -13.32 17.28
C VAL A 20 -8.01 -14.60 16.77
N ALA A 21 -7.17 -15.23 17.59
CA ALA A 21 -6.61 -16.54 17.31
C ALA A 21 -7.41 -17.64 18.03
N TYR A 22 -7.65 -18.75 17.35
CA TYR A 22 -8.42 -19.89 17.87
C TYR A 22 -7.81 -21.21 17.38
N ARG A 23 -8.06 -22.28 18.12
CA ARG A 23 -7.68 -23.66 17.78
C ARG A 23 -8.63 -24.64 18.45
N CYS A 24 -8.79 -25.84 17.88
CA CYS A 24 -9.50 -26.93 18.54
C CYS A 24 -8.52 -27.76 19.39
N GLY A 25 -8.95 -28.21 20.57
CA GLY A 25 -8.19 -29.13 21.42
C GLY A 25 -7.42 -28.45 22.56
N ALA A 26 -7.67 -28.94 23.77
CA ALA A 26 -6.79 -28.75 24.92
C ALA A 26 -5.92 -30.00 25.11
N GLU A 27 -4.76 -29.85 25.75
CA GLU A 27 -3.98 -30.99 26.24
C GLU A 27 -4.88 -31.96 27.02
N GLY A 28 -5.02 -33.20 26.53
CA GLY A 28 -5.74 -34.28 27.23
C GLY A 28 -7.20 -34.55 26.82
N SER A 29 -7.72 -33.95 25.75
CA SER A 29 -9.03 -34.33 25.18
C SER A 29 -8.93 -35.55 24.25
N GLU A 30 -9.87 -36.50 24.35
CA GLU A 30 -9.96 -37.63 23.41
C GLU A 30 -10.23 -37.06 22.01
N HIS A 31 -9.23 -37.18 21.12
CA HIS A 31 -9.23 -36.61 19.78
C HIS A 31 -10.37 -37.17 18.92
N VAL A 32 -11.51 -36.49 18.91
CA VAL A 32 -12.48 -36.64 17.82
C VAL A 32 -12.13 -35.60 16.78
N TYR A 33 -11.71 -36.04 15.59
CA TYR A 33 -11.47 -35.17 14.42
C TYR A 33 -12.83 -34.70 13.85
N ASP A 34 -13.66 -34.09 14.69
CA ASP A 34 -14.88 -33.45 14.24
C ASP A 34 -14.50 -32.03 13.83
N ARG A 35 -14.57 -31.77 12.52
CA ARG A 35 -14.36 -30.43 11.96
C ARG A 35 -15.55 -29.57 12.36
N VAL A 36 -15.47 -28.94 13.53
CA VAL A 36 -16.51 -28.02 14.00
C VAL A 36 -16.50 -26.77 13.12
N THR A 37 -17.64 -26.46 12.52
CA THR A 37 -17.87 -25.20 11.80
C THR A 37 -18.66 -24.25 12.68
N ALA A 38 -18.28 -22.98 12.70
CA ALA A 38 -18.99 -21.97 13.47
C ALA A 38 -19.20 -20.71 12.65
N SER A 39 -20.41 -20.17 12.74
CA SER A 39 -20.68 -18.77 12.41
C SER A 39 -20.01 -17.84 13.43
N VAL A 40 -19.80 -16.58 13.05
CA VAL A 40 -19.13 -15.58 13.90
C VAL A 40 -20.12 -14.46 14.17
N MET A 41 -20.37 -14.20 15.44
CA MET A 41 -21.16 -13.06 15.91
C MET A 41 -20.23 -12.06 16.57
N VAL A 42 -20.40 -10.78 16.23
CA VAL A 42 -19.61 -9.68 16.80
C VAL A 42 -20.55 -8.79 17.58
N LEU A 43 -20.28 -8.60 18.86
CA LEU A 43 -21.09 -7.77 19.75
C LEU A 43 -20.25 -6.66 20.36
N VAL A 44 -20.85 -5.49 20.48
CA VAL A 44 -20.32 -4.37 21.26
C VAL A 44 -21.34 -4.04 22.34
N ASP A 45 -20.93 -4.12 23.60
CA ASP A 45 -21.79 -3.89 24.77
C ASP A 45 -23.09 -4.73 24.74
N ASP A 46 -22.93 -6.03 24.46
CA ASP A 46 -24.03 -7.01 24.31
C ASP A 46 -24.99 -6.77 23.12
N HIS A 47 -24.68 -5.82 22.23
CA HIS A 47 -25.43 -5.58 21.01
C HIS A 47 -24.68 -6.10 19.78
N GLU A 48 -25.35 -6.89 18.94
CA GLU A 48 -24.76 -7.37 17.68
C GLU A 48 -24.52 -6.20 16.72
N ILE A 49 -23.29 -6.10 16.18
CA ILE A 49 -22.85 -5.05 15.27
C ILE A 49 -22.36 -5.67 13.97
N ALA A 50 -22.67 -5.01 12.84
CA ALA A 50 -22.15 -5.41 11.55
C ALA A 50 -20.62 -5.23 11.51
N ALA A 51 -19.92 -6.30 11.15
CA ALA A 51 -18.46 -6.33 11.06
C ALA A 51 -18.05 -7.07 9.79
N ASN A 52 -16.94 -6.64 9.20
CA ASN A 52 -16.23 -7.42 8.21
C ASN A 52 -15.37 -8.44 8.95
N CYS A 53 -15.54 -9.72 8.62
CA CYS A 53 -14.75 -10.81 9.19
C CYS A 53 -14.00 -11.53 8.06
N TRP A 54 -12.69 -11.62 8.21
CA TRP A 54 -11.83 -12.36 7.30
C TRP A 54 -11.08 -13.45 8.04
N ARG A 55 -11.08 -14.65 7.47
CA ARG A 55 -10.16 -15.70 7.88
C ARG A 55 -8.79 -15.41 7.30
N VAL A 56 -7.79 -15.43 8.17
CA VAL A 56 -6.40 -15.32 7.76
C VAL A 56 -5.98 -16.65 7.14
N MET A 57 -5.64 -16.61 5.86
CA MET A 57 -5.18 -17.73 5.07
C MET A 57 -3.67 -17.64 4.90
N GLU A 58 -3.05 -18.81 4.88
CA GLU A 58 -1.64 -18.91 4.58
C GLU A 58 -1.38 -18.83 3.06
N VAL A 59 -0.26 -18.21 2.71
CA VAL A 59 0.28 -18.12 1.35
C VAL A 59 1.71 -18.65 1.34
N ALA A 60 2.16 -19.17 0.21
CA ALA A 60 3.53 -19.69 0.09
C ALA A 60 4.55 -18.56 -0.10
N ALA A 61 5.54 -18.54 0.79
CA ALA A 61 6.66 -17.61 0.80
C ALA A 61 7.98 -18.38 0.52
N PRO A 62 8.32 -18.61 -0.76
CA PRO A 62 9.46 -19.46 -1.12
C PRO A 62 10.82 -18.75 -1.02
N LEU A 63 10.84 -17.41 -1.09
CA LEU A 63 12.02 -16.57 -0.85
C LEU A 63 11.70 -15.55 0.25
N VAL A 64 12.03 -15.82 1.50
CA VAL A 64 11.64 -14.93 2.63
C VAL A 64 12.62 -13.78 2.88
N ARG A 65 13.87 -13.91 2.44
CA ARG A 65 14.93 -12.90 2.55
C ARG A 65 16.07 -13.18 1.57
N TYR A 66 16.85 -12.15 1.24
CA TYR A 66 18.11 -12.35 0.53
C TYR A 66 19.22 -12.85 1.47
N PRO A 67 20.30 -13.44 0.94
CA PRO A 67 21.43 -13.92 1.75
C PRO A 67 22.08 -12.82 2.61
N GLU A 68 22.19 -11.61 2.06
CA GLU A 68 22.79 -10.42 2.66
C GLU A 68 21.84 -9.58 3.53
N SER A 69 20.56 -9.95 3.57
CA SER A 69 19.57 -9.26 4.41
C SER A 69 19.94 -9.33 5.90
N GLY A 70 19.55 -8.29 6.63
CA GLY A 70 19.83 -8.16 8.05
C GLY A 70 18.64 -7.65 8.83
N GLY A 71 18.88 -7.22 10.07
CA GLY A 71 17.81 -6.88 10.99
C GLY A 71 16.98 -8.08 11.44
N VAL A 72 15.72 -7.84 11.81
CA VAL A 72 14.84 -8.85 12.40
C VAL A 72 13.90 -9.42 11.34
N TYR A 73 13.92 -10.73 11.23
CA TYR A 73 12.98 -11.55 10.47
C TYR A 73 12.31 -12.52 11.44
N GLU A 74 10.99 -12.64 11.36
CA GLU A 74 10.21 -13.61 12.13
C GLU A 74 10.24 -14.99 11.46
N ILE A 75 10.35 -14.99 10.13
CA ILE A 75 10.44 -16.20 9.30
C ILE A 75 11.65 -16.06 8.39
N ASP A 76 12.64 -16.94 8.56
CA ASP A 76 13.91 -16.93 7.83
C ASP A 76 14.14 -18.19 6.97
N VAL A 77 13.13 -19.06 6.88
CA VAL A 77 13.10 -20.22 5.98
C VAL A 77 11.84 -20.23 5.11
N PRO A 78 11.90 -20.77 3.88
CA PRO A 78 10.75 -20.91 3.01
C PRO A 78 9.59 -21.69 3.67
N GLY A 79 8.35 -21.24 3.46
CA GLY A 79 7.20 -21.89 4.09
C GLY A 79 5.85 -21.23 3.79
N LEU A 80 4.84 -21.62 4.55
CA LEU A 80 3.50 -21.01 4.54
C LEU A 80 3.45 -19.90 5.60
N VAL A 81 2.92 -18.73 5.22
CA VAL A 81 2.84 -17.54 6.08
C VAL A 81 1.41 -17.00 6.08
N PRO A 82 0.82 -16.67 7.24
CA PRO A 82 -0.50 -16.05 7.31
C PRO A 82 -0.48 -14.64 6.71
N ASP A 83 -1.29 -14.38 5.68
CA ASP A 83 -1.40 -13.03 5.11
C ASP A 83 -2.73 -12.76 4.39
N ARG A 84 -3.19 -13.67 3.52
CA ARG A 84 -4.39 -13.44 2.70
C ARG A 84 -5.67 -13.43 3.55
N LEU A 85 -6.54 -12.44 3.36
CA LEU A 85 -7.76 -12.28 4.15
C LEU A 85 -9.02 -12.72 3.38
N ASP A 86 -9.44 -13.96 3.55
CA ASP A 86 -10.63 -14.50 2.90
C ASP A 86 -11.91 -14.13 3.68
N PRO A 87 -12.91 -13.49 3.06
CA PRO A 87 -14.20 -13.25 3.70
C PRO A 87 -14.83 -14.56 4.21
N LEU A 88 -15.55 -14.51 5.33
CA LEU A 88 -16.29 -15.66 5.81
C LEU A 88 -17.34 -16.10 4.77
N GLY A 89 -17.24 -17.35 4.33
CA GLY A 89 -18.27 -17.96 3.49
C GLY A 89 -19.49 -18.40 4.30
N ARG A 90 -20.45 -19.03 3.63
CA ARG A 90 -21.70 -19.54 4.24
C ARG A 90 -21.53 -20.48 5.44
N PHE A 91 -20.35 -21.07 5.60
CA PHE A 91 -20.03 -22.01 6.68
C PHE A 91 -19.18 -21.38 7.79
N GLY A 92 -19.00 -20.07 7.78
CA GLY A 92 -18.20 -19.33 8.75
C GLY A 92 -16.75 -19.83 8.82
N THR A 93 -16.28 -20.10 10.02
CA THR A 93 -14.95 -20.64 10.30
C THR A 93 -14.96 -22.14 10.59
N ARG A 94 -13.79 -22.77 10.55
CA ARG A 94 -13.56 -24.16 10.96
C ARG A 94 -12.56 -24.18 12.10
N PHE A 95 -12.83 -24.96 13.13
CA PHE A 95 -11.90 -25.25 14.21
C PHE A 95 -11.12 -26.51 13.86
N LEU A 96 -9.80 -26.38 13.73
CA LEU A 96 -8.91 -27.51 13.44
C LEU A 96 -8.16 -27.97 14.72
N PRO A 97 -8.10 -29.28 14.98
CA PRO A 97 -7.29 -29.83 16.08
C PRO A 97 -5.82 -29.48 15.90
N ASP A 98 -5.20 -29.00 16.98
CA ASP A 98 -3.76 -28.73 17.09
C ASP A 98 -3.20 -27.72 16.07
N GLN A 99 -4.07 -26.94 15.41
CA GLN A 99 -3.69 -25.92 14.44
C GLN A 99 -4.25 -24.57 14.87
N TRP A 100 -3.37 -23.59 15.02
CA TRP A 100 -3.76 -22.20 15.22
C TRP A 100 -4.30 -21.62 13.93
N GLN A 101 -5.42 -20.91 14.05
CA GLN A 101 -6.04 -20.14 12.99
C GLN A 101 -6.41 -18.77 13.54
N SER A 102 -6.66 -17.80 12.68
CA SER A 102 -7.12 -16.48 13.14
C SER A 102 -8.16 -15.84 12.24
N LEU A 103 -8.93 -14.93 12.83
CA LEU A 103 -9.85 -14.03 12.15
C LEU A 103 -9.39 -12.59 12.37
N VAL A 104 -9.44 -11.78 11.32
CA VAL A 104 -9.45 -10.33 11.43
C VAL A 104 -10.89 -9.87 11.44
N VAL A 105 -11.26 -9.07 12.45
CA VAL A 105 -12.58 -8.47 12.61
C VAL A 105 -12.43 -6.96 12.55
N GLU A 106 -13.16 -6.32 11.65
CA GLU A 106 -13.21 -4.87 11.47
C GLU A 106 -14.65 -4.41 11.57
N LEU A 107 -14.94 -3.50 12.50
CA LEU A 107 -16.29 -2.96 12.63
C LEU A 107 -16.62 -2.08 11.42
N THR A 108 -17.85 -2.20 10.90
CA THR A 108 -18.28 -1.44 9.71
C THR A 108 -18.63 0.02 10.02
N ALA A 109 -18.74 0.36 11.29
CA ALA A 109 -19.03 1.70 11.78
C ALA A 109 -18.07 2.07 12.92
N PRO A 110 -17.69 3.36 13.05
CA PRO A 110 -16.94 3.83 14.20
C PRO A 110 -17.77 3.67 15.48
N LEU A 111 -17.09 3.53 16.61
CA LEU A 111 -17.71 3.52 17.93
C LEU A 111 -17.82 4.94 18.49
N ASP A 112 -18.85 5.19 19.28
CA ASP A 112 -18.97 6.44 20.04
C ASP A 112 -17.83 6.55 21.07
N PRO A 113 -17.44 7.76 21.49
CA PRO A 113 -16.45 7.91 22.57
C PRO A 113 -16.91 7.29 23.89
N GLY A 114 -16.03 6.53 24.54
CA GLY A 114 -16.30 5.87 25.81
C GLY A 114 -15.65 4.49 25.95
N SER A 115 -15.95 3.82 27.05
CA SER A 115 -15.49 2.45 27.30
C SER A 115 -16.50 1.46 26.74
N HIS A 116 -16.02 0.48 25.98
CA HIS A 116 -16.83 -0.56 25.35
C HIS A 116 -16.28 -1.96 25.62
N THR A 117 -17.12 -2.97 25.48
CA THR A 117 -16.73 -4.38 25.49
C THR A 117 -17.02 -5.00 24.13
N LEU A 118 -15.98 -5.48 23.46
CA LEU A 118 -16.08 -6.22 22.19
C LEU A 118 -16.06 -7.72 22.48
N ASP A 119 -17.13 -8.41 22.13
CA ASP A 119 -17.22 -9.86 22.17
C ASP A 119 -17.24 -10.44 20.75
N ILE A 120 -16.38 -11.43 20.51
CA ILE A 120 -16.40 -12.25 19.30
C ILE A 120 -16.83 -13.65 19.71
N ARG A 121 -18.01 -14.07 19.28
CA ARG A 121 -18.61 -15.37 19.63
C ARG A 121 -18.62 -16.28 18.42
N PHE A 122 -18.20 -17.52 18.61
CA PHE A 122 -18.24 -18.59 17.62
C PHE A 122 -19.44 -19.48 17.93
N VAL A 123 -20.37 -19.58 16.98
CA VAL A 123 -21.68 -20.22 17.19
C VAL A 123 -21.93 -21.31 16.15
N ASP A 124 -22.23 -22.52 16.62
CA ASP A 124 -22.68 -23.65 15.81
C ASP A 124 -24.18 -23.95 16.02
N ASP A 125 -24.64 -25.11 15.56
CA ASP A 125 -26.05 -25.52 15.67
C ASP A 125 -26.48 -25.80 17.14
N ASP A 126 -25.53 -26.10 18.03
CA ASP A 126 -25.77 -26.44 19.45
C ASP A 126 -25.57 -25.22 20.38
N GLY A 127 -24.93 -24.15 19.89
CA GLY A 127 -24.84 -22.86 20.58
C GLY A 127 -23.46 -22.21 20.47
N ILE A 128 -23.08 -21.43 21.48
CA ILE A 128 -21.75 -20.80 21.55
C ILE A 128 -20.72 -21.87 21.91
N ILE A 129 -19.74 -22.08 21.04
CA ILE A 129 -18.66 -23.06 21.25
C ILE A 129 -17.35 -22.44 21.73
N ALA A 130 -17.17 -21.15 21.48
CA ALA A 130 -16.03 -20.36 21.93
C ALA A 130 -16.36 -18.87 21.87
N ASP A 131 -15.68 -18.08 22.69
CA ASP A 131 -15.77 -16.64 22.67
C ASP A 131 -14.44 -15.99 23.07
N ALA A 132 -14.27 -14.73 22.67
CA ALA A 132 -13.16 -13.88 23.09
C ALA A 132 -13.67 -12.47 23.35
N THR A 133 -13.31 -11.91 24.50
CA THR A 133 -13.72 -10.57 24.92
C THR A 133 -12.52 -9.63 25.01
N GLN A 134 -12.67 -8.43 24.47
CA GLN A 134 -11.67 -7.35 24.53
C GLN A 134 -12.32 -6.06 25.04
N ARG A 135 -11.73 -5.45 26.07
CA ARG A 135 -12.11 -4.10 26.50
C ARG A 135 -11.54 -3.05 25.54
N LEU A 136 -12.36 -2.08 25.15
CA LEU A 136 -11.99 -0.98 24.29
C LEU A 136 -12.21 0.34 25.01
N GLU A 137 -11.32 1.31 24.78
CA GLU A 137 -11.53 2.71 25.14
C GLU A 137 -11.45 3.57 23.87
N VAL A 138 -12.51 4.30 23.56
CA VAL A 138 -12.62 5.17 22.39
C VAL A 138 -12.52 6.61 22.85
N VAL A 139 -11.49 7.32 22.43
CA VAL A 139 -11.27 8.72 22.77
C VAL A 139 -11.80 9.61 21.66
N SER A 140 -12.65 10.56 22.05
CA SER A 140 -13.15 11.59 21.14
C SER A 140 -11.98 12.38 20.56
N VAL A 141 -11.92 12.48 19.24
CA VAL A 141 -11.00 13.38 18.55
C VAL A 141 -11.78 14.27 17.59
N THR A 142 -11.33 15.51 17.43
CA THR A 142 -11.96 16.48 16.53
C THR A 142 -10.96 17.01 15.51
N GLY A 143 -11.49 17.55 14.42
CA GLY A 143 -10.69 18.09 13.33
C GLY A 143 -10.10 17.02 12.41
N THR A 144 -9.97 17.38 11.13
CA THR A 144 -9.27 16.57 10.13
C THR A 144 -7.79 16.89 10.18
N VAL A 145 -6.97 15.90 10.52
CA VAL A 145 -5.51 16.00 10.44
C VAL A 145 -5.06 15.23 9.20
N ALA A 146 -4.34 15.91 8.31
CA ALA A 146 -3.77 15.27 7.13
C ALA A 146 -2.70 14.25 7.54
N SER A 147 -2.66 13.11 6.83
CA SER A 147 -1.58 12.12 6.91
C SER A 147 -0.50 12.42 5.86
N PHE A 148 0.18 11.41 5.36
CA PHE A 148 1.04 11.45 4.18
C PHE A 148 0.27 11.06 2.92
N HIS A 149 0.74 11.47 1.75
CA HIS A 149 0.28 10.94 0.47
C HIS A 149 0.75 9.50 0.30
N HIS A 150 -0.08 8.63 -0.26
CA HIS A 150 0.26 7.22 -0.39
C HIS A 150 -0.07 6.73 -1.79
N SER A 151 0.95 6.19 -2.46
CA SER A 151 0.83 5.49 -3.74
C SER A 151 1.20 4.01 -3.60
N GLU A 152 0.35 3.16 -4.17
CA GLU A 152 0.57 1.72 -4.36
C GLU A 152 0.27 1.42 -5.82
N TRP A 153 1.30 1.15 -6.63
CA TRP A 153 1.09 1.05 -8.08
C TRP A 153 0.25 -0.17 -8.45
N ILE A 154 -0.90 0.10 -9.05
CA ILE A 154 -1.81 -0.90 -9.57
C ILE A 154 -1.30 -1.43 -10.92
N HIS A 155 -1.21 -2.76 -11.02
CA HIS A 155 -0.80 -3.47 -12.24
C HIS A 155 -2.06 -4.00 -12.94
N VAL A 156 -2.61 -3.20 -13.84
CA VAL A 156 -3.86 -3.52 -14.55
C VAL A 156 -3.68 -4.67 -15.54
N ASP A 157 -2.49 -4.80 -16.12
CA ASP A 157 -2.07 -5.93 -16.92
C ASP A 157 -2.10 -7.25 -16.12
N ALA A 158 -1.69 -7.24 -14.85
CA ALA A 158 -1.80 -8.41 -13.99
C ALA A 158 -3.26 -8.82 -13.76
N LEU A 159 -4.18 -7.85 -13.59
CA LEU A 159 -5.62 -8.13 -13.47
C LEU A 159 -6.20 -8.75 -14.75
N GLN A 160 -5.84 -8.18 -15.90
CA GLN A 160 -6.22 -8.68 -17.22
C GLN A 160 -5.73 -10.12 -17.42
N ALA A 161 -4.42 -10.32 -17.27
CA ALA A 161 -3.74 -11.56 -17.59
C ALA A 161 -4.18 -12.69 -16.66
N TRP A 162 -4.25 -12.43 -15.35
CA TRP A 162 -4.70 -13.41 -14.36
C TRP A 162 -6.12 -13.89 -14.61
N SER A 163 -7.01 -12.97 -14.99
CA SER A 163 -8.43 -13.27 -15.18
C SER A 163 -8.77 -13.80 -16.58
N GLY A 164 -7.81 -13.76 -17.51
CA GLY A 164 -8.00 -14.18 -18.90
C GLY A 164 -9.06 -13.36 -19.64
N VAL A 165 -9.12 -12.05 -19.38
CA VAL A 165 -10.10 -11.11 -19.95
C VAL A 165 -9.44 -10.15 -20.94
N GLU A 166 -10.23 -9.47 -21.76
CA GLU A 166 -9.71 -8.48 -22.70
C GLU A 166 -9.42 -7.15 -21.98
N ALA A 167 -8.37 -6.46 -22.41
CA ALA A 167 -7.98 -5.19 -21.82
C ALA A 167 -9.12 -4.16 -21.92
N PHE A 168 -9.65 -3.80 -20.75
CA PHE A 168 -10.71 -2.79 -20.57
C PHE A 168 -12.09 -3.22 -21.07
N ASP A 169 -12.35 -4.53 -21.13
CA ASP A 169 -13.73 -5.02 -21.13
C ASP A 169 -14.41 -4.77 -19.77
N GLU A 170 -15.73 -4.98 -19.68
CA GLU A 170 -16.46 -4.69 -18.44
C GLU A 170 -15.97 -5.52 -17.25
N ARG A 171 -15.53 -6.76 -17.48
CA ARG A 171 -14.99 -7.59 -16.39
C ARG A 171 -13.64 -7.06 -15.92
N HIS A 172 -12.78 -6.60 -16.81
CA HIS A 172 -11.53 -5.95 -16.45
C HIS A 172 -11.78 -4.66 -15.66
N TRP A 173 -12.75 -3.84 -16.09
CA TRP A 173 -13.13 -2.64 -15.35
C TRP A 173 -13.68 -2.93 -13.95
N ASP A 174 -14.45 -4.00 -13.76
CA ASP A 174 -14.91 -4.42 -12.44
C ASP A 174 -13.74 -4.79 -11.52
N LEU A 175 -12.72 -5.45 -12.07
CA LEU A 175 -11.49 -5.81 -11.34
C LEU A 175 -10.65 -4.58 -11.00
N ILE A 176 -10.50 -3.64 -11.94
CA ILE A 176 -9.85 -2.35 -11.71
C ILE A 176 -10.56 -1.58 -10.60
N ASP A 177 -11.88 -1.47 -10.67
CA ASP A 177 -12.70 -0.79 -9.66
C ASP A 177 -12.48 -1.41 -8.28
N LYS A 178 -12.44 -2.75 -8.19
CA LYS A 178 -12.19 -3.46 -6.94
C LYS A 178 -10.76 -3.29 -6.42
N ALA A 179 -9.76 -3.28 -7.30
CA ALA A 179 -8.37 -3.05 -6.90
C ALA A 179 -8.17 -1.62 -6.38
N VAL A 180 -8.80 -0.61 -7.01
CA VAL A 180 -8.78 0.77 -6.51
C VAL A 180 -9.51 0.89 -5.17
N GLU A 181 -10.64 0.21 -4.99
CA GLU A 181 -11.34 0.14 -3.69
C GLU A 181 -10.42 -0.43 -2.59
N LEU A 182 -9.71 -1.52 -2.87
CA LEU A 182 -8.78 -2.14 -1.92
C LEU A 182 -7.60 -1.22 -1.60
N ALA A 183 -7.01 -0.56 -2.61
CA ALA A 183 -5.96 0.44 -2.42
C ALA A 183 -6.44 1.60 -1.53
N ALA A 184 -7.60 2.18 -1.84
CA ALA A 184 -8.19 3.27 -1.06
C ALA A 184 -8.48 2.86 0.40
N SER A 185 -8.87 1.60 0.64
CA SER A 185 -9.06 1.08 2.00
C SER A 185 -7.77 1.04 2.84
N ALA A 186 -6.61 1.12 2.19
CA ALA A 186 -5.29 1.23 2.82
C ALA A 186 -4.82 2.69 3.03
N GLY A 187 -5.63 3.67 2.63
CA GLY A 187 -5.26 5.08 2.67
C GLY A 187 -4.49 5.57 1.44
N VAL A 188 -4.43 4.78 0.36
CA VAL A 188 -3.90 5.23 -0.94
C VAL A 188 -4.76 6.39 -1.44
N ASP A 189 -4.12 7.53 -1.68
CA ASP A 189 -4.77 8.75 -2.14
C ASP A 189 -4.24 9.22 -3.50
N THR A 190 -3.14 8.60 -3.96
CA THR A 190 -2.43 8.91 -5.19
C THR A 190 -2.45 7.68 -6.09
N LEU A 191 -3.16 7.76 -7.22
CA LEU A 191 -3.41 6.61 -8.08
C LEU A 191 -2.53 6.61 -9.33
N PHE A 192 -1.67 5.59 -9.43
CA PHE A 192 -0.88 5.31 -10.62
C PHE A 192 -1.78 5.07 -11.83
N THR A 193 -1.67 5.95 -12.82
CA THR A 193 -2.61 6.06 -13.93
C THR A 193 -1.88 5.71 -15.23
N PRO A 194 -2.16 4.53 -15.83
CA PRO A 194 -1.47 4.04 -17.03
C PRO A 194 -1.91 4.78 -18.29
N ILE A 195 -1.47 6.04 -18.46
CA ILE A 195 -1.79 6.84 -19.65
C ILE A 195 -1.15 6.24 -20.92
N LEU A 196 0.03 5.65 -20.77
CA LEU A 196 0.72 4.79 -21.72
C LEU A 196 0.82 3.38 -21.10
N THR A 197 1.27 2.39 -21.85
CA THR A 197 1.48 1.06 -21.27
C THR A 197 2.65 1.17 -20.28
N PRO A 198 2.44 0.89 -18.97
CA PRO A 198 3.45 1.12 -17.96
C PRO A 198 4.74 0.37 -18.25
N PRO A 199 5.91 1.03 -18.21
CA PRO A 199 7.19 0.37 -18.47
C PRO A 199 7.91 0.00 -17.16
N ILE A 200 7.19 -0.63 -16.23
CA ILE A 200 7.67 -1.00 -14.88
C ILE A 200 7.99 -2.49 -14.83
N ASP A 201 9.24 -2.83 -14.55
CA ASP A 201 9.74 -4.21 -14.52
C ASP A 201 9.29 -5.03 -15.75
N VAL A 202 9.64 -4.53 -16.93
CA VAL A 202 9.30 -5.13 -18.25
C VAL A 202 10.58 -5.53 -18.98
N ASP A 203 10.55 -6.71 -19.62
CA ASP A 203 11.64 -7.20 -20.48
C ASP A 203 11.89 -6.23 -21.63
N PRO A 204 13.10 -5.65 -21.77
CA PRO A 204 13.40 -4.70 -22.83
C PRO A 204 13.41 -5.33 -24.23
N THR A 205 13.27 -6.65 -24.34
CA THR A 205 13.28 -7.41 -25.60
C THR A 205 11.90 -7.92 -26.02
N SER A 206 10.90 -7.84 -25.14
CA SER A 206 9.56 -8.37 -25.35
C SER A 206 8.51 -7.29 -25.05
N PRO A 207 7.49 -7.09 -25.91
CA PRO A 207 6.43 -6.12 -25.62
C PRO A 207 5.60 -6.54 -24.39
N PRO A 208 5.26 -5.61 -23.47
CA PRO A 208 4.32 -5.87 -22.39
C PRO A 208 2.88 -5.96 -22.92
N LEU A 209 1.96 -6.39 -22.06
CA LEU A 209 0.53 -6.36 -22.36
C LEU A 209 0.03 -4.91 -22.50
N ALA A 210 -0.58 -4.60 -23.63
CA ALA A 210 -1.06 -3.25 -23.96
C ALA A 210 -2.22 -2.82 -23.04
N THR A 211 -1.89 -2.02 -22.03
CA THR A 211 -2.84 -1.58 -20.99
C THR A 211 -2.85 -0.05 -20.80
N GLN A 212 -2.68 0.70 -21.90
CA GLN A 212 -2.82 2.15 -21.89
C GLN A 212 -4.28 2.63 -21.88
N LEU A 213 -4.55 3.66 -21.08
CA LEU A 213 -5.84 4.35 -21.00
C LEU A 213 -6.03 5.32 -22.18
N VAL A 214 -4.96 5.96 -22.67
CA VAL A 214 -5.08 6.86 -23.81
C VAL A 214 -5.12 6.05 -25.09
N VAL A 215 -6.24 6.09 -25.81
CA VAL A 215 -6.34 5.45 -27.12
C VAL A 215 -5.74 6.40 -28.16
N VAL A 216 -4.74 5.92 -28.90
CA VAL A 216 -4.00 6.71 -29.87
C VAL A 216 -4.51 6.42 -31.27
N HIS A 217 -4.84 7.47 -32.03
CA HIS A 217 -5.15 7.36 -33.45
C HIS A 217 -4.09 8.09 -34.26
N ARG A 218 -3.57 7.41 -35.29
CA ARG A 218 -2.59 7.96 -36.23
C ARG A 218 -3.16 8.01 -37.63
N GLN A 219 -3.18 9.19 -38.24
CA GLN A 219 -3.55 9.40 -39.65
C GLN A 219 -2.41 10.10 -40.38
N GLY A 220 -1.50 9.32 -40.95
CA GLY A 220 -0.24 9.83 -41.50
C GLY A 220 0.63 10.45 -40.39
N ASP A 221 0.89 11.75 -40.50
CA ASP A 221 1.68 12.53 -39.53
C ASP A 221 0.81 13.23 -38.47
N ARG A 222 -0.52 13.01 -38.49
CA ARG A 222 -1.45 13.60 -37.53
C ARG A 222 -1.80 12.60 -36.43
N TRP A 223 -1.76 13.09 -35.20
CA TRP A 223 -2.13 12.35 -33.99
C TRP A 223 -3.43 12.90 -33.41
N SER A 224 -4.29 12.01 -32.92
CA SER A 224 -5.46 12.35 -32.12
C SER A 224 -5.64 11.31 -31.01
N PHE A 225 -6.23 11.73 -29.90
CA PHE A 225 -6.34 10.94 -28.68
C PHE A 225 -7.80 10.83 -28.25
N ASP A 226 -8.18 9.64 -27.82
CA ASP A 226 -9.43 9.37 -27.12
C ASP A 226 -9.12 9.10 -25.63
N PHE A 227 -9.88 9.78 -24.78
CA PHE A 227 -9.72 9.79 -23.32
C PHE A 227 -10.89 9.12 -22.59
N ASP A 228 -11.81 8.45 -23.26
CA ASP A 228 -12.99 7.83 -22.63
C ASP A 228 -12.63 6.84 -21.52
N ARG A 229 -11.56 6.06 -21.69
CA ARG A 229 -11.04 5.16 -20.64
C ARG A 229 -10.45 5.94 -19.47
N LEU A 230 -9.73 7.02 -19.74
CA LEU A 230 -9.17 7.90 -18.72
C LEU A 230 -10.27 8.67 -17.95
N ASP A 231 -11.39 9.00 -18.60
CA ASP A 231 -12.58 9.58 -17.96
C ASP A 231 -13.26 8.56 -17.02
N ARG A 232 -13.38 7.29 -17.45
CA ARG A 232 -13.87 6.20 -16.58
C ARG A 232 -12.92 5.99 -15.38
N TRP A 233 -11.62 5.94 -15.63
CA TRP A 233 -10.60 5.85 -14.58
C TRP A 233 -10.72 6.96 -13.53
N SER A 234 -10.80 8.22 -13.99
CA SER A 234 -10.98 9.40 -13.13
C SER A 234 -12.25 9.32 -12.26
N ARG A 235 -13.35 8.78 -12.80
CA ARG A 235 -14.58 8.56 -12.02
C ARG A 235 -14.43 7.47 -10.97
N ILE A 236 -13.75 6.37 -11.30
CA ILE A 236 -13.41 5.30 -10.34
C ILE A 236 -12.59 5.88 -9.20
N ALA A 237 -11.52 6.61 -9.53
CA ALA A 237 -10.63 7.26 -8.56
C ALA A 237 -11.43 8.12 -7.57
N ARG A 238 -12.24 9.07 -8.08
CA ARG A 238 -13.04 9.96 -7.23
C ARG A 238 -14.05 9.24 -6.36
N ARG A 239 -14.69 8.18 -6.87
CA ARG A 239 -15.69 7.40 -6.12
C ARG A 239 -15.07 6.74 -4.89
N HIS A 240 -13.81 6.32 -4.97
CA HIS A 240 -13.08 5.71 -3.86
C HIS A 240 -12.26 6.71 -3.04
N GLY A 241 -12.44 8.02 -3.24
CA GLY A 241 -11.79 9.05 -2.44
C GLY A 241 -10.34 9.33 -2.80
N ILE A 242 -9.86 8.86 -3.96
CA ILE A 242 -8.53 9.24 -4.48
C ILE A 242 -8.50 10.74 -4.76
N THR A 243 -7.45 11.40 -4.28
CA THR A 243 -7.29 12.85 -4.37
C THR A 243 -6.23 13.28 -5.38
N HIS A 244 -5.30 12.40 -5.77
CA HIS A 244 -4.25 12.66 -6.75
C HIS A 244 -4.19 11.58 -7.82
N LEU A 245 -3.83 11.97 -9.04
CA LEU A 245 -3.42 11.03 -10.08
C LEU A 245 -1.92 11.20 -10.32
N GLU A 246 -1.22 10.11 -10.60
CA GLU A 246 0.14 10.16 -11.11
C GLU A 246 0.17 9.46 -12.47
N PHE A 247 0.49 10.20 -13.52
CA PHE A 247 0.57 9.64 -14.87
C PHE A 247 1.81 8.78 -14.99
N SER A 248 1.62 7.56 -15.52
CA SER A 248 2.69 6.58 -15.75
C SER A 248 3.90 7.17 -16.49
N HIS A 249 5.07 6.61 -16.20
CA HIS A 249 6.35 7.02 -16.80
C HIS A 249 6.29 7.14 -18.32
N LEU A 250 6.86 8.23 -18.84
CA LEU A 250 6.95 8.51 -20.27
C LEU A 250 8.09 7.72 -20.95
N PHE A 251 9.03 7.19 -20.19
CA PHE A 251 10.17 6.43 -20.69
C PHE A 251 10.37 5.16 -19.87
N CYS A 252 11.16 4.22 -20.38
CA CYS A 252 11.42 2.96 -19.69
C CYS A 252 12.12 3.17 -18.35
N GLN A 253 11.84 2.28 -17.39
CA GLN A 253 12.56 2.19 -16.13
C GLN A 253 14.09 2.17 -16.38
N GLY A 254 14.79 3.05 -15.67
CA GLY A 254 16.23 3.26 -15.74
C GLY A 254 16.74 4.04 -16.97
N GLU A 255 15.93 4.26 -18.01
CA GLU A 255 16.42 4.73 -19.32
C GLU A 255 15.47 5.71 -20.04
N VAL A 256 15.81 7.01 -19.99
CA VAL A 256 15.07 8.07 -20.73
C VAL A 256 15.35 8.15 -22.24
N ASP A 257 16.25 7.31 -22.74
CA ASP A 257 16.51 7.17 -24.17
C ASP A 257 15.57 6.14 -24.82
N ARG A 258 14.76 5.43 -24.02
CA ARG A 258 13.84 4.37 -24.47
C ARG A 258 12.38 4.77 -24.20
N PRO A 259 11.51 4.79 -25.23
CA PRO A 259 10.09 5.08 -25.08
C PRO A 259 9.37 4.05 -24.21
N ALA A 260 8.37 4.49 -23.44
CA ALA A 260 7.32 3.59 -22.97
C ALA A 260 6.57 2.97 -24.15
N ASP A 261 5.93 1.81 -23.93
CA ASP A 261 5.19 1.10 -24.97
C ASP A 261 3.87 1.82 -25.30
N VAL A 262 3.64 2.07 -26.59
CA VAL A 262 2.48 2.79 -27.12
C VAL A 262 1.91 2.06 -28.31
N TYR A 263 0.62 1.73 -28.22
CA TYR A 263 -0.17 1.10 -29.27
C TYR A 263 -1.21 2.08 -29.81
N ASP A 264 -1.54 1.98 -31.09
CA ASP A 264 -2.71 2.67 -31.65
C ASP A 264 -4.01 1.89 -31.49
N ALA A 265 -5.12 2.51 -31.87
CA ALA A 265 -6.45 1.92 -31.80
C ALA A 265 -6.64 0.65 -32.66
N ASP A 266 -5.78 0.44 -33.66
CA ASP A 266 -5.78 -0.76 -34.51
C ASP A 266 -4.85 -1.85 -33.96
N GLY A 267 -4.17 -1.60 -32.83
CA GLY A 267 -3.25 -2.52 -32.16
C GLY A 267 -1.83 -2.49 -32.73
N ASN A 268 -1.48 -1.52 -33.58
CA ASN A 268 -0.11 -1.40 -34.08
C ASN A 268 0.80 -0.88 -32.97
N HIS A 269 1.95 -1.52 -32.79
CA HIS A 269 2.97 -1.08 -31.84
C HIS A 269 3.77 0.09 -32.43
N LEU A 270 3.58 1.29 -31.90
CA LEU A 270 4.14 2.53 -32.44
C LEU A 270 5.51 2.88 -31.84
N PHE A 271 5.65 2.73 -30.53
CA PHE A 271 6.84 3.06 -29.76
C PHE A 271 6.98 2.06 -28.63
N GLY A 272 8.21 1.70 -28.28
CA GLY A 272 8.52 0.81 -27.17
C GLY A 272 10.03 0.62 -27.04
N SER A 273 10.47 -0.04 -25.98
CA SER A 273 11.89 -0.23 -25.64
C SER A 273 12.73 -0.81 -26.78
N HIS A 274 12.16 -1.73 -27.54
CA HIS A 274 12.82 -2.46 -28.64
C HIS A 274 12.63 -1.81 -30.03
N LEU A 275 11.91 -0.69 -30.13
CA LEU A 275 11.61 -0.02 -31.39
C LEU A 275 12.51 1.20 -31.64
N PRO A 276 12.62 1.68 -32.91
CA PRO A 276 13.24 2.95 -33.21
C PRO A 276 12.56 4.11 -32.46
N THR A 277 13.36 5.05 -31.95
CA THR A 277 12.88 6.15 -31.10
C THR A 277 12.55 7.42 -31.89
N GLU A 278 12.72 7.39 -33.22
CA GLU A 278 12.44 8.51 -34.11
C GLU A 278 10.96 8.92 -34.02
N GLY A 279 10.71 10.22 -33.88
CA GLY A 279 9.36 10.77 -33.75
C GLY A 279 8.72 10.61 -32.38
N TYR A 280 9.30 9.88 -31.41
CA TYR A 280 8.69 9.72 -30.08
C TYR A 280 8.57 11.04 -29.33
N ARG A 281 9.61 11.87 -29.37
CA ARG A 281 9.58 13.21 -28.73
C ARG A 281 8.57 14.15 -29.43
N ASP A 282 8.38 14.01 -30.74
CA ASP A 282 7.38 14.78 -31.47
C ASP A 282 5.96 14.32 -31.13
N PHE A 283 5.76 13.00 -30.92
CA PHE A 283 4.53 12.44 -30.39
C PHE A 283 4.23 12.99 -28.98
N LEU A 284 5.21 12.97 -28.06
CA LEU A 284 5.05 13.54 -26.72
C LEU A 284 4.75 15.04 -26.75
N ALA A 285 5.33 15.80 -27.69
CA ALA A 285 5.05 17.22 -27.87
C ALA A 285 3.58 17.51 -28.21
N ILE A 286 2.82 16.52 -28.70
CA ILE A 286 1.38 16.62 -29.00
C ILE A 286 0.53 15.98 -27.90
N LEU A 287 0.98 14.85 -27.32
CA LEU A 287 0.27 14.14 -26.25
C LEU A 287 0.22 14.95 -24.95
N LEU A 288 1.34 15.49 -24.49
CA LEU A 288 1.42 16.14 -23.17
C LEU A 288 0.50 17.37 -23.06
N PRO A 289 0.40 18.29 -24.06
CA PRO A 289 -0.58 19.37 -24.02
C PRO A 289 -2.04 18.88 -24.04
N ALA A 290 -2.32 17.79 -24.75
CA ALA A 290 -3.67 17.21 -24.79
C ALA A 290 -4.07 16.64 -23.42
N LEU A 291 -3.13 15.99 -22.73
CA LEU A 291 -3.30 15.51 -21.36
C LEU A 291 -3.44 16.64 -20.34
N ASP A 292 -2.68 17.73 -20.47
CA ASP A 292 -2.86 18.94 -19.64
C ASP A 292 -4.23 19.57 -19.85
N GLN A 293 -4.69 19.67 -21.11
CA GLN A 293 -6.05 20.14 -21.39
C GLN A 293 -7.11 19.21 -20.79
N TRP A 294 -6.89 17.89 -20.87
CA TRP A 294 -7.75 16.91 -20.22
C TRP A 294 -7.78 17.12 -18.70
N SER A 295 -6.63 17.28 -18.05
CA SER A 295 -6.55 17.44 -16.59
C SER A 295 -7.24 18.73 -16.13
N ARG A 296 -7.08 19.84 -16.85
CA ARG A 296 -7.77 21.12 -16.58
C ARG A 296 -9.28 20.99 -16.67
N ARG A 297 -9.79 20.32 -17.71
CA ARG A 297 -11.23 20.10 -17.90
C ARG A 297 -11.85 19.24 -16.79
N HIS A 298 -11.10 18.28 -16.28
CA HIS A 298 -11.55 17.36 -15.25
C HIS A 298 -11.18 17.80 -13.83
N GLY A 299 -10.50 18.93 -13.66
CA GLY A 299 -10.13 19.48 -12.36
C GLY A 299 -9.05 18.68 -11.63
N TRP A 300 -8.07 18.14 -12.36
CA TRP A 300 -6.93 17.40 -11.81
C TRP A 300 -5.61 18.19 -11.85
N SER A 301 -5.58 19.38 -12.47
CA SER A 301 -4.33 20.10 -12.74
C SER A 301 -3.45 20.35 -11.52
N ASP A 302 -4.04 20.67 -10.36
CA ASP A 302 -3.30 20.92 -9.11
C ASP A 302 -3.05 19.63 -8.31
N ALA A 303 -3.57 18.49 -8.77
CA ALA A 303 -3.50 17.20 -8.10
C ALA A 303 -3.03 16.09 -9.06
N LEU A 304 -2.11 16.46 -9.96
CA LEU A 304 -1.58 15.59 -11.00
C LEU A 304 -0.06 15.58 -10.96
N TYR A 305 0.50 14.40 -10.79
CA TYR A 305 1.92 14.19 -10.92
C TYR A 305 2.30 13.59 -12.28
N TRP A 306 3.46 13.97 -12.78
CA TRP A 306 4.01 13.51 -14.06
C TRP A 306 5.28 12.72 -13.83
N HIS A 307 5.26 11.44 -14.16
CA HIS A 307 6.45 10.62 -14.16
C HIS A 307 7.23 10.75 -15.46
N VAL A 308 8.57 10.74 -15.38
CA VAL A 308 9.43 10.73 -16.57
C VAL A 308 10.05 9.36 -16.76
N SER A 309 10.81 8.88 -15.78
CA SER A 309 11.45 7.57 -15.79
C SER A 309 11.69 7.13 -14.37
N ASP A 310 11.33 5.88 -14.08
CA ASP A 310 11.57 5.26 -12.79
C ASP A 310 13.07 4.97 -12.64
N GLU A 311 13.66 5.29 -11.49
CA GLU A 311 15.06 5.00 -11.11
C GLU A 311 16.11 5.27 -12.23
N PRO A 312 16.17 6.49 -12.80
CA PRO A 312 17.06 6.78 -13.92
C PRO A 312 18.53 6.55 -13.54
N ARG A 313 19.27 5.80 -14.36
CA ARG A 313 20.66 5.43 -14.06
C ARG A 313 21.58 6.64 -14.00
N ALA A 314 22.65 6.56 -13.20
CA ALA A 314 23.62 7.64 -13.03
C ALA A 314 24.19 8.23 -14.35
N ASN A 315 24.39 7.41 -15.39
CA ASN A 315 24.86 7.85 -16.70
C ASN A 315 23.78 8.59 -17.53
N GLN A 316 22.52 8.53 -17.13
CA GLN A 316 21.38 9.18 -17.76
C GLN A 316 21.11 10.58 -17.23
N TYR A 317 21.82 11.07 -16.20
CA TYR A 317 21.55 12.36 -15.54
C TYR A 317 21.28 13.53 -16.50
N THR A 318 22.15 13.70 -17.51
CA THR A 318 22.01 14.80 -18.48
C THR A 318 20.79 14.63 -19.38
N SER A 319 20.52 13.41 -19.83
CA SER A 319 19.35 13.10 -20.67
C SER A 319 18.05 13.20 -19.87
N TYR A 320 18.06 12.73 -18.62
CA TYR A 320 16.93 12.76 -17.71
C TYR A 320 16.50 14.19 -17.41
N ARG A 321 17.45 15.06 -17.05
CA ARG A 321 17.17 16.50 -16.87
C ARG A 321 16.55 17.13 -18.11
N LYS A 322 17.04 16.80 -19.31
CA LYS A 322 16.44 17.31 -20.56
C LYS A 322 15.01 16.82 -20.78
N ALA A 323 14.69 15.59 -20.37
CA ALA A 323 13.35 15.03 -20.45
C ALA A 323 12.40 15.71 -19.45
N VAL A 324 12.84 15.92 -18.20
CA VAL A 324 12.10 16.73 -17.21
C VAL A 324 11.86 18.16 -17.71
N ASP A 325 12.89 18.81 -18.26
CA ASP A 325 12.75 20.16 -18.83
C ASP A 325 11.79 20.18 -20.04
N MET A 326 11.71 19.09 -20.81
CA MET A 326 10.76 18.96 -21.90
C MET A 326 9.33 18.93 -21.37
N VAL A 327 9.06 18.13 -20.33
CA VAL A 327 7.74 18.10 -19.67
C VAL A 327 7.36 19.50 -19.18
N ARG A 328 8.24 20.15 -18.41
CA ARG A 328 7.98 21.51 -17.87
C ARG A 328 7.77 22.58 -18.94
N ARG A 329 8.48 22.50 -20.07
CA ARG A 329 8.28 23.44 -21.20
C ARG A 329 6.95 23.21 -21.90
N THR A 330 6.55 21.95 -22.07
CA THR A 330 5.33 21.59 -22.78
C THR A 330 4.08 21.75 -21.92
N VAL A 331 4.20 21.52 -20.61
CA VAL A 331 3.13 21.68 -19.62
C VAL A 331 3.63 22.62 -18.50
N PRO A 332 3.48 23.94 -18.68
CA PRO A 332 3.86 24.90 -17.65
C PRO A 332 3.08 24.66 -16.36
N GLY A 333 3.80 24.42 -15.26
CA GLY A 333 3.22 24.11 -13.95
C GLY A 333 3.08 22.61 -13.65
N ALA A 334 3.55 21.72 -14.53
CA ALA A 334 3.62 20.29 -14.22
C ALA A 334 4.49 20.03 -12.99
N THR A 335 3.95 19.27 -12.03
CA THR A 335 4.69 18.71 -10.90
C THR A 335 5.26 17.36 -11.30
N VAL A 336 6.58 17.29 -11.43
CA VAL A 336 7.29 16.06 -11.79
C VAL A 336 7.64 15.30 -10.51
N ILE A 337 7.19 14.05 -10.45
CA ILE A 337 7.52 13.07 -9.40
C ILE A 337 8.26 11.90 -10.07
N ASP A 338 9.26 11.33 -9.44
CA ASP A 338 9.89 10.07 -9.89
C ASP A 338 10.67 9.44 -8.74
N ALA A 339 10.80 8.11 -8.77
CA ALA A 339 11.76 7.42 -7.93
C ALA A 339 13.19 7.74 -8.39
N VAL A 340 14.05 8.09 -7.44
CA VAL A 340 15.42 8.52 -7.70
C VAL A 340 16.40 7.83 -6.74
N ASP A 341 17.20 6.91 -7.29
CA ASP A 341 18.19 6.15 -6.51
C ASP A 341 19.49 6.90 -6.24
N ASP A 342 19.74 7.98 -6.99
CA ASP A 342 20.93 8.77 -6.81
C ASP A 342 20.52 10.17 -6.31
N PRO A 343 20.94 10.60 -5.12
CA PRO A 343 20.56 11.89 -4.52
C PRO A 343 20.77 13.10 -5.44
N ARG A 344 21.65 13.01 -6.45
CA ARG A 344 21.84 14.07 -7.46
C ARG A 344 20.57 14.34 -8.27
N PHE A 345 19.76 13.31 -8.52
CA PHE A 345 18.51 13.42 -9.27
C PHE A 345 17.39 14.03 -8.43
N ALA A 346 17.49 13.99 -7.10
CA ALA A 346 16.48 14.57 -6.21
C ALA A 346 16.28 16.08 -6.44
N THR A 347 17.32 16.77 -6.92
CA THR A 347 17.26 18.20 -7.27
C THR A 347 16.68 18.50 -8.66
N VAL A 348 16.40 17.47 -9.46
CA VAL A 348 15.93 17.63 -10.84
C VAL A 348 14.40 17.67 -10.91
N VAL A 349 13.74 16.89 -10.06
CA VAL A 349 12.27 16.76 -9.98
C VAL A 349 11.68 17.65 -8.89
N ASP A 350 10.35 17.77 -8.87
CA ASP A 350 9.63 18.57 -7.87
C ASP A 350 9.32 17.73 -6.62
N VAL A 351 9.03 16.45 -6.80
CA VAL A 351 8.78 15.48 -5.73
C VAL A 351 9.72 14.28 -5.93
N PRO A 352 10.92 14.30 -5.34
CA PRO A 352 11.78 13.13 -5.38
C PRO A 352 11.23 12.02 -4.47
N VAL A 353 11.17 10.79 -4.98
CA VAL A 353 10.82 9.61 -4.19
C VAL A 353 12.10 8.79 -3.99
N THR A 354 12.56 8.65 -2.75
CA THR A 354 13.83 7.96 -2.45
C THR A 354 13.60 6.67 -1.68
N ILE A 355 14.46 5.67 -1.83
CA ILE A 355 14.48 4.56 -0.88
C ILE A 355 14.79 5.11 0.52
N TYR A 356 14.26 4.46 1.57
CA TYR A 356 14.43 4.91 2.95
C TYR A 356 15.89 5.27 3.31
N GLY A 357 16.87 4.46 2.90
CA GLY A 357 18.29 4.76 3.18
C GLY A 357 18.78 6.08 2.55
N HIS A 358 18.34 6.40 1.34
CA HIS A 358 18.72 7.64 0.65
C HIS A 358 17.95 8.87 1.15
N LEU A 359 16.80 8.70 1.81
CA LEU A 359 16.14 9.80 2.53
C LEU A 359 17.13 10.49 3.48
N LEU A 360 17.83 9.69 4.29
CA LEU A 360 18.78 10.20 5.29
C LEU A 360 19.96 10.93 4.64
N GLU A 361 20.42 10.47 3.49
CA GLU A 361 21.48 11.14 2.72
C GLU A 361 21.00 12.48 2.15
N CYS A 362 19.77 12.53 1.63
CA CYS A 362 19.14 13.75 1.12
C CYS A 362 18.94 14.78 2.24
N GLU A 363 18.44 14.37 3.41
CA GLU A 363 18.27 15.25 4.57
C GLU A 363 19.62 15.79 5.08
N ALA A 364 20.66 14.93 5.14
CA ALA A 364 22.01 15.36 5.50
C ALA A 364 22.60 16.35 4.49
N ALA A 365 22.16 16.31 3.23
CA ALA A 365 22.49 17.28 2.20
C ALA A 365 21.61 18.55 2.24
N GLY A 366 20.66 18.65 3.17
CA GLY A 366 19.75 19.79 3.34
C GLY A 366 18.59 19.82 2.35
N LEU A 367 18.26 18.68 1.74
CA LEU A 367 17.05 18.50 0.93
C LEU A 367 15.89 18.11 1.84
N ASP A 368 14.69 18.59 1.52
CA ASP A 368 13.44 18.28 2.21
C ASP A 368 12.33 17.91 1.22
N GLY A 369 11.20 17.45 1.74
CA GLY A 369 10.01 17.15 0.94
C GLY A 369 10.08 15.86 0.11
N MET A 370 11.13 15.04 0.27
CA MET A 370 11.23 13.74 -0.37
C MET A 370 10.08 12.83 0.08
N TRP A 371 9.43 12.17 -0.87
CA TRP A 371 8.67 10.96 -0.53
C TRP A 371 9.63 9.81 -0.31
N VAL A 372 9.17 8.79 0.41
CA VAL A 372 9.92 7.55 0.58
C VAL A 372 9.25 6.44 -0.22
N TYR A 373 10.04 5.56 -0.82
CA TYR A 373 9.56 4.27 -1.28
C TYR A 373 10.21 3.10 -0.54
N THR A 374 9.48 1.98 -0.51
CA THR A 374 10.01 0.67 -0.08
C THR A 374 9.96 -0.29 -1.25
N SER A 375 10.93 -1.21 -1.33
CA SER A 375 11.05 -2.16 -2.44
C SER A 375 11.80 -3.42 -2.03
N CYS A 376 12.08 -4.29 -2.99
CA CYS A 376 12.86 -5.51 -2.75
C CYS A 376 14.28 -5.21 -2.23
N ALA A 377 14.80 -3.98 -2.38
CA ALA A 377 16.12 -3.58 -1.91
C ALA A 377 16.16 -3.25 -0.40
N SER A 378 15.03 -2.88 0.22
CA SER A 378 14.99 -2.46 1.63
C SER A 378 14.92 -3.70 2.55
N THR A 379 16.06 -4.35 2.80
CA THR A 379 16.12 -5.67 3.46
C THR A 379 16.98 -5.74 4.72
N PHE A 380 17.57 -4.62 5.18
CA PHE A 380 18.50 -4.62 6.31
C PHE A 380 17.84 -4.10 7.58
N TRP A 381 17.87 -2.81 7.88
CA TRP A 381 17.11 -2.25 9.02
C TRP A 381 15.87 -1.50 8.59
N GLU A 382 15.70 -1.21 7.31
CA GLU A 382 14.60 -0.42 6.79
C GLU A 382 13.25 -1.12 7.06
N PRO A 383 12.20 -0.40 7.44
CA PRO A 383 10.86 -0.97 7.51
C PRO A 383 10.42 -1.41 6.11
N ASN A 384 9.75 -2.55 6.01
CA ASN A 384 9.22 -3.06 4.76
C ASN A 384 8.03 -4.01 5.01
N ARG A 385 7.39 -4.45 3.94
CA ARG A 385 6.20 -5.32 3.93
C ARG A 385 6.49 -6.75 3.47
N HIS A 386 7.74 -7.19 3.56
CA HIS A 386 8.12 -8.57 3.24
C HIS A 386 7.53 -9.53 4.28
N LEU A 387 7.02 -10.68 3.84
CA LEU A 387 6.37 -11.69 4.67
C LEU A 387 7.30 -12.33 5.70
N GLY A 388 8.61 -12.33 5.45
CA GLY A 388 9.59 -12.78 6.42
C GLY A 388 9.78 -11.82 7.61
N MET A 389 9.38 -10.55 7.45
CA MET A 389 9.52 -9.53 8.48
C MET A 389 8.30 -9.51 9.41
N PRO A 390 8.47 -9.21 10.71
CA PRO A 390 7.33 -9.05 11.60
C PRO A 390 6.46 -7.86 11.15
N LEU A 391 5.14 -7.96 11.27
CA LEU A 391 4.21 -6.88 10.87
C LEU A 391 4.48 -5.55 11.61
N THR A 392 5.07 -5.59 12.80
CA THR A 392 5.49 -4.39 13.53
C THR A 392 6.59 -3.61 12.80
N ARG A 393 7.41 -4.28 11.98
CA ARG A 393 8.39 -3.62 11.12
C ARG A 393 7.73 -2.81 10.01
N LEU A 394 6.63 -3.29 9.43
CA LEU A 394 5.81 -2.49 8.53
C LEU A 394 5.15 -1.32 9.27
N ARG A 395 4.57 -1.58 10.45
CA ARG A 395 3.93 -0.53 11.25
C ARG A 395 4.88 0.59 11.67
N ALA A 396 6.15 0.26 11.95
CA ALA A 396 7.20 1.22 12.30
C ALA A 396 7.37 2.33 11.26
N LEU A 397 7.08 2.04 9.99
CA LEU A 397 7.13 3.02 8.92
C LEU A 397 6.24 4.24 9.22
N GLY A 398 5.06 4.08 9.82
CA GLY A 398 4.21 5.20 10.21
C GLY A 398 4.89 6.13 11.22
N LEU A 399 5.56 5.57 12.22
CA LEU A 399 6.34 6.34 13.19
C LEU A 399 7.51 7.07 12.53
N LEU A 400 8.21 6.41 11.61
CA LEU A 400 9.37 6.98 10.91
C LEU A 400 8.98 8.07 9.91
N LEU A 401 7.86 7.94 9.21
CA LEU A 401 7.31 8.99 8.34
C LEU A 401 6.94 10.25 9.15
N TRP A 402 6.39 10.09 10.35
CA TRP A 402 6.19 11.20 11.27
C TRP A 402 7.52 11.76 11.81
N TRP A 403 8.49 10.88 12.07
CA TRP A 403 9.79 11.27 12.60
C TRP A 403 10.56 12.18 11.62
N HIS A 404 10.52 11.87 10.33
CA HIS A 404 11.22 12.61 9.29
C HIS A 404 10.36 13.65 8.58
N HIS A 405 9.12 13.88 9.04
CA HIS A 405 8.16 14.76 8.38
C HIS A 405 7.95 14.41 6.89
N THR A 406 8.05 13.13 6.54
CA THR A 406 7.95 12.66 5.16
C THR A 406 6.53 12.89 4.61
N PRO A 407 6.37 13.63 3.50
CA PRO A 407 5.07 13.97 2.94
C PRO A 407 4.39 12.84 2.17
N GLY A 408 5.12 11.79 1.76
CA GLY A 408 4.50 10.66 1.06
C GLY A 408 5.26 9.34 1.11
N LEU A 409 4.51 8.28 0.84
CA LEU A 409 4.96 6.89 0.78
C LEU A 409 4.57 6.30 -0.58
N LEU A 410 5.50 5.60 -1.22
CA LEU A 410 5.28 4.86 -2.45
C LEU A 410 5.68 3.40 -2.30
N HIS A 411 4.93 2.50 -2.94
CA HIS A 411 5.44 1.18 -3.27
C HIS A 411 5.03 0.80 -4.69
N TRP A 412 5.95 0.14 -5.40
CA TRP A 412 5.83 -0.17 -6.81
C TRP A 412 4.77 -1.23 -7.18
N ALA A 413 4.07 -1.83 -6.21
CA ALA A 413 3.23 -3.00 -6.51
C ALA A 413 2.07 -3.27 -5.55
N LEU A 414 0.88 -2.79 -5.87
CA LEU A 414 -0.33 -3.29 -5.24
C LEU A 414 -0.52 -4.79 -5.56
N ASN A 415 -0.32 -5.15 -6.84
CA ASN A 415 -0.72 -6.45 -7.40
C ASN A 415 0.14 -6.93 -8.59
N PHE A 416 1.46 -6.79 -8.51
CA PHE A 416 2.36 -7.36 -9.53
C PHE A 416 2.39 -8.89 -9.39
N TRP A 417 1.76 -9.60 -10.33
CA TRP A 417 1.63 -11.06 -10.33
C TRP A 417 2.36 -11.72 -11.50
N PHE A 418 3.42 -11.07 -11.96
CA PHE A 418 4.36 -11.66 -12.90
C PHE A 418 5.65 -12.04 -12.19
N ASP A 419 6.50 -12.76 -12.90
CA ASP A 419 7.92 -12.86 -12.54
C ASP A 419 8.67 -11.56 -12.89
N GLN A 420 9.94 -11.49 -12.52
CA GLN A 420 10.78 -10.34 -12.88
C GLN A 420 10.77 -10.09 -14.39
N PHE A 421 10.65 -8.82 -14.77
CA PHE A 421 10.55 -8.36 -16.16
C PHE A 421 9.24 -8.75 -16.87
N SER A 422 8.20 -9.12 -16.11
CA SER A 422 6.86 -9.39 -16.65
C SER A 422 6.85 -10.47 -17.74
N ARG A 423 7.67 -11.53 -17.62
CA ARG A 423 7.87 -12.54 -18.67
C ARG A 423 6.75 -13.58 -18.69
N TYR A 424 6.21 -13.93 -17.53
CA TYR A 424 5.06 -14.82 -17.37
C TYR A 424 4.34 -14.60 -16.04
N LEU A 425 3.08 -15.03 -15.99
CA LEU A 425 2.27 -14.97 -14.78
C LEU A 425 2.77 -15.93 -13.70
N VAL A 426 2.70 -15.46 -12.46
CA VAL A 426 2.96 -16.20 -11.22
C VAL A 426 1.67 -16.20 -10.39
N ASP A 427 1.29 -17.35 -9.83
CA ASP A 427 0.14 -17.40 -8.89
C ASP A 427 0.56 -16.81 -7.54
N PRO A 428 0.07 -15.61 -7.16
CA PRO A 428 0.50 -14.96 -5.93
C PRO A 428 0.04 -15.70 -4.66
N ASN A 429 -0.82 -16.73 -4.77
CA ASN A 429 -1.17 -17.59 -3.64
C ASN A 429 -0.16 -18.73 -3.43
N ALA A 430 0.45 -19.21 -4.52
CA ALA A 430 1.39 -20.32 -4.52
C ALA A 430 2.86 -19.85 -4.51
N ASP A 431 3.11 -18.62 -4.92
CA ASP A 431 4.42 -17.98 -4.91
C ASP A 431 4.26 -16.46 -4.74
N THR A 432 4.63 -15.95 -3.56
CA THR A 432 4.59 -14.51 -3.25
C THR A 432 5.89 -13.76 -3.58
N SER A 433 6.82 -14.38 -4.31
CA SER A 433 8.19 -13.91 -4.55
C SER A 433 8.48 -13.52 -6.00
N ALA A 434 7.47 -13.56 -6.87
CA ALA A 434 7.62 -13.35 -8.31
C ALA A 434 8.63 -14.36 -8.93
N ASP A 435 8.46 -15.65 -8.62
CA ASP A 435 9.36 -16.74 -9.01
C ASP A 435 10.81 -16.53 -8.51
N LEU A 436 10.93 -16.32 -7.20
CA LEU A 436 12.20 -16.13 -6.48
C LEU A 436 12.99 -14.89 -6.90
N ALA A 437 12.35 -13.93 -7.59
CA ALA A 437 12.99 -12.68 -7.97
C ALA A 437 13.10 -11.70 -6.79
N PHE A 438 12.07 -11.64 -5.95
CA PHE A 438 11.95 -10.66 -4.87
C PHE A 438 11.61 -11.33 -3.54
N PRO A 439 11.92 -10.72 -2.38
CA PRO A 439 11.47 -11.25 -1.10
C PRO A 439 9.94 -11.36 -1.09
N SER A 440 9.46 -12.44 -0.50
CA SER A 440 8.05 -12.80 -0.48
C SER A 440 7.21 -11.67 0.09
N GLY A 441 6.20 -11.21 -0.63
CA GLY A 441 5.36 -10.08 -0.26
C GLY A 441 5.75 -8.74 -0.89
N ASP A 442 6.92 -8.62 -1.53
CA ASP A 442 7.31 -7.37 -2.19
C ASP A 442 6.36 -6.98 -3.33
N SER A 443 6.02 -7.95 -4.19
CA SER A 443 5.27 -7.73 -5.43
C SER A 443 3.76 -7.56 -5.25
N SER A 444 3.19 -7.80 -4.06
CA SER A 444 1.75 -7.62 -3.88
C SER A 444 1.31 -7.56 -2.43
N VAL A 445 0.21 -6.83 -2.20
CA VAL A 445 -0.56 -6.75 -0.94
C VAL A 445 -2.06 -7.07 -1.13
N ILE A 446 -2.47 -7.53 -2.31
CA ILE A 446 -3.82 -8.06 -2.56
C ILE A 446 -3.72 -9.39 -3.30
N TYR A 447 -4.70 -10.27 -3.06
CA TYR A 447 -4.69 -11.60 -3.64
C TYR A 447 -5.91 -11.84 -4.50
N PRO A 448 -5.77 -12.51 -5.66
CA PRO A 448 -6.89 -13.07 -6.37
C PRO A 448 -7.34 -14.37 -5.70
N ARG A 449 -8.64 -14.61 -5.68
CA ARG A 449 -9.25 -15.89 -5.29
C ARG A 449 -9.62 -16.71 -6.50
N VAL A 450 -9.84 -18.00 -6.28
CA VAL A 450 -10.25 -18.97 -7.32
C VAL A 450 -11.52 -18.55 -8.06
N ASP A 451 -12.42 -17.83 -7.41
CA ASP A 451 -13.65 -17.30 -8.04
C ASP A 451 -13.43 -15.97 -8.80
N GLY A 452 -12.19 -15.50 -8.91
CA GLY A 452 -11.82 -14.25 -9.57
C GLY A 452 -12.13 -13.00 -8.74
N SER A 453 -12.51 -13.12 -7.48
CA SER A 453 -12.60 -11.96 -6.57
C SER A 453 -11.22 -11.56 -6.04
N LEU A 454 -11.06 -10.28 -5.68
CA LEU A 454 -9.84 -9.74 -5.05
C LEU A 454 -10.05 -9.58 -3.56
N VAL A 455 -9.06 -9.94 -2.76
CA VAL A 455 -9.08 -9.84 -1.29
C VAL A 455 -7.83 -9.18 -0.73
N PRO A 456 -7.93 -8.48 0.41
CA PRO A 456 -6.78 -7.80 1.00
C PRO A 456 -5.81 -8.78 1.68
N SER A 457 -4.60 -8.31 1.96
CA SER A 457 -3.67 -8.96 2.87
C SER A 457 -3.75 -8.39 4.29
N LEU A 458 -3.13 -9.06 5.27
CA LEU A 458 -2.88 -8.50 6.60
C LEU A 458 -2.04 -7.22 6.48
N ARG A 459 -1.02 -7.25 5.62
CA ARG A 459 -0.13 -6.09 5.38
C ARG A 459 -0.88 -4.88 4.84
N LEU A 460 -1.89 -5.05 3.98
CA LEU A 460 -2.73 -3.96 3.50
C LEU A 460 -3.53 -3.31 4.64
N LYS A 461 -3.98 -4.11 5.62
CA LYS A 461 -4.63 -3.57 6.82
C LYS A 461 -3.64 -2.80 7.69
N VAL A 462 -2.39 -3.27 7.80
CA VAL A 462 -1.34 -2.53 8.51
C VAL A 462 -1.03 -1.21 7.78
N LEU A 463 -0.96 -1.18 6.45
CA LEU A 463 -0.81 0.06 5.66
C LEU A 463 -1.86 1.12 6.01
N ALA A 464 -3.14 0.73 6.16
CA ALA A 464 -4.16 1.65 6.66
C ALA A 464 -3.87 2.16 8.09
N GLN A 465 -3.30 1.31 8.95
CA GLN A 465 -2.94 1.66 10.32
C GLN A 465 -1.79 2.67 10.40
N LEU A 466 -0.87 2.69 9.43
CA LEU A 466 0.18 3.72 9.38
C LEU A 466 -0.42 5.12 9.32
N HIS A 467 -1.48 5.31 8.51
CA HIS A 467 -2.19 6.58 8.41
C HIS A 467 -2.87 6.96 9.72
N GLU A 468 -3.46 5.98 10.41
CA GLU A 468 -4.09 6.18 11.72
C GLU A 468 -3.06 6.60 12.79
N ASP A 469 -1.89 5.97 12.79
CA ASP A 469 -0.78 6.28 13.69
C ASP A 469 -0.21 7.69 13.41
N VAL A 470 0.04 8.05 12.14
CA VAL A 470 0.56 9.38 11.77
C VAL A 470 -0.42 10.49 12.11
N ARG A 471 -1.72 10.31 11.83
CA ARG A 471 -2.75 11.30 12.21
C ARG A 471 -2.78 11.52 13.71
N LEU A 472 -2.71 10.44 14.50
CA LEU A 472 -2.68 10.53 15.95
C LEU A 472 -1.43 11.26 16.45
N LEU A 473 -0.24 10.91 15.93
CA LEU A 473 1.02 11.55 16.28
C LEU A 473 0.99 13.05 15.98
N ARG A 474 0.55 13.46 14.78
CA ARG A 474 0.42 14.87 14.39
C ARG A 474 -0.60 15.62 15.25
N ARG A 475 -1.75 15.01 15.53
CA ARG A 475 -2.77 15.61 16.41
C ARG A 475 -2.24 15.90 17.81
N VAL A 476 -1.49 14.95 18.38
CA VAL A 476 -0.88 15.14 19.69
C VAL A 476 0.27 16.16 19.61
N GLU A 477 1.05 16.15 18.54
CA GLU A 477 2.13 17.11 18.33
C GLU A 477 1.59 18.56 18.29
N ASP A 478 0.47 18.79 17.60
CA ASP A 478 -0.20 20.09 17.58
C ASP A 478 -0.68 20.53 18.97
N ALA A 479 -1.07 19.57 19.82
CA ALA A 479 -1.63 19.84 21.14
C ALA A 479 -0.58 20.07 22.24
N VAL A 480 0.50 19.27 22.26
CA VAL A 480 1.51 19.29 23.35
C VAL A 480 2.94 19.52 22.88
N GLY A 481 3.19 19.53 21.57
CA GLY A 481 4.51 19.69 20.99
C GLY A 481 5.27 18.37 20.86
N ARG A 482 6.12 18.31 19.83
CA ARG A 482 6.96 17.17 19.49
C ARG A 482 7.84 16.65 20.65
N PRO A 483 8.51 17.49 21.46
CA PRO A 483 9.39 17.00 22.53
C PRO A 483 8.67 16.06 23.51
N THR A 484 7.40 16.31 23.83
CA THR A 484 6.61 15.45 24.71
C THR A 484 6.39 14.05 24.14
N ILE A 485 6.19 13.95 22.82
CA ILE A 485 6.05 12.66 22.14
C ILE A 485 7.39 11.93 22.09
N VAL A 486 8.48 12.64 21.81
CA VAL A 486 9.84 12.07 21.81
C VAL A 486 10.20 11.52 23.19
N ASP A 487 9.93 12.28 24.26
CA ASP A 487 10.16 11.83 25.64
C ASP A 487 9.31 10.60 25.99
N LEU A 488 8.07 10.52 25.47
CA LEU A 488 7.21 9.35 25.65
C LEU A 488 7.77 8.12 24.92
N ILE A 489 8.25 8.27 23.68
CA ILE A 489 8.91 7.20 22.92
C ILE A 489 10.13 6.70 23.69
N GLU A 490 11.00 7.60 24.14
CA GLU A 490 12.20 7.26 24.91
C GLU A 490 11.85 6.60 26.26
N HIS A 491 10.74 6.99 26.90
CA HIS A 491 10.27 6.33 28.11
C HIS A 491 9.78 4.89 27.86
N LEU A 492 9.05 4.66 26.76
CA LEU A 492 8.49 3.36 26.40
C LEU A 492 9.54 2.41 25.79
N ALA A 493 10.54 2.97 25.09
CA ALA A 493 11.65 2.23 24.49
C ALA A 493 12.98 2.99 24.73
N PRO A 494 13.59 2.84 25.92
CA PRO A 494 14.81 3.57 26.28
C PRO A 494 15.97 3.33 25.30
N GLY A 495 16.61 4.42 24.88
CA GLY A 495 17.73 4.45 23.95
C GLY A 495 17.34 4.39 22.47
N SER A 496 16.05 4.32 22.14
CA SER A 496 15.58 4.25 20.76
C SER A 496 15.70 5.59 20.03
N THR A 497 15.43 6.71 20.71
CA THR A 497 15.37 8.03 20.03
C THR A 497 16.74 8.57 19.62
N ALA A 498 17.83 7.96 20.10
CA ALA A 498 19.18 8.31 19.70
C ALA A 498 19.51 7.86 18.26
N ASP A 499 18.82 6.83 17.76
CA ASP A 499 19.02 6.23 16.44
C ASP A 499 17.76 5.48 16.02
N LEU A 500 16.64 6.21 15.91
CA LEU A 500 15.33 5.61 15.68
C LEU A 500 15.27 4.87 14.33
N ASP A 501 16.04 5.31 13.35
CA ASP A 501 16.17 4.71 12.01
C ASP A 501 16.62 3.25 12.03
N HIS A 502 17.51 2.90 12.97
CA HIS A 502 18.06 1.55 13.09
C HIS A 502 17.59 0.81 14.36
N ARG A 503 16.91 1.52 15.27
CA ARG A 503 16.49 1.00 16.59
C ARG A 503 15.03 1.28 16.90
N TYR A 504 14.20 1.48 15.89
CA TYR A 504 12.76 1.60 16.10
C TYR A 504 12.24 0.32 16.81
N PRO A 505 11.30 0.46 17.76
CA PRO A 505 10.82 -0.69 18.51
C PRO A 505 10.06 -1.67 17.62
N LEU A 506 10.22 -2.97 17.90
CA LEU A 506 9.58 -4.05 17.14
C LEU A 506 8.54 -4.79 17.97
N GLU A 507 8.48 -4.52 19.27
CA GLU A 507 7.56 -5.14 20.21
C GLU A 507 6.13 -4.61 19.98
N PRO A 508 5.13 -5.48 19.76
CA PRO A 508 3.74 -5.03 19.60
C PRO A 508 3.22 -4.20 20.78
N ASP A 509 3.70 -4.50 22.00
CA ASP A 509 3.34 -3.76 23.22
C ASP A 509 3.81 -2.32 23.22
N PHE A 510 4.92 -2.00 22.54
CA PHE A 510 5.37 -0.61 22.39
C PHE A 510 4.30 0.20 21.66
N TYR A 511 3.85 -0.26 20.49
CA TYR A 511 2.86 0.48 19.68
C TYR A 511 1.51 0.59 20.40
N ARG A 512 1.05 -0.49 21.04
CA ARG A 512 -0.17 -0.45 21.87
C ARG A 512 -0.04 0.59 22.99
N SER A 513 1.11 0.62 23.66
CA SER A 513 1.38 1.57 24.76
C SER A 513 1.50 3.00 24.26
N LEU A 514 2.15 3.22 23.12
CA LEU A 514 2.28 4.53 22.50
C LEU A 514 0.90 5.08 22.17
N THR A 515 0.07 4.34 21.42
CA THR A 515 -1.30 4.73 21.06
C THR A 515 -2.13 5.06 22.31
N ALA A 516 -2.13 4.19 23.33
CA ALA A 516 -2.91 4.42 24.55
C ALA A 516 -2.47 5.66 25.32
N ASN A 517 -1.15 5.92 25.43
CA ASN A 517 -0.65 7.11 26.12
C ASN A 517 -0.90 8.39 25.33
N LEU A 518 -0.78 8.36 23.99
CA LEU A 518 -1.11 9.48 23.11
C LEU A 518 -2.60 9.87 23.22
N LEU A 519 -3.49 8.89 23.21
CA LEU A 519 -4.93 9.13 23.37
C LEU A 519 -5.28 9.60 24.79
N ARG A 520 -4.58 9.09 25.82
CA ARG A 520 -4.75 9.59 27.19
C ARG A 520 -4.34 11.06 27.30
N LEU A 521 -3.24 11.47 26.66
CA LEU A 521 -2.82 12.88 26.62
C LEU A 521 -3.92 13.77 26.03
N LEU A 522 -4.53 13.36 24.91
CA LEU A 522 -5.66 14.11 24.31
C LEU A 522 -6.87 14.16 25.26
N LYS A 523 -7.24 13.03 25.86
CA LYS A 523 -8.35 12.94 26.81
C LYS A 523 -8.15 13.84 28.03
N ASP A 524 -6.93 13.91 28.56
CA ASP A 524 -6.60 14.73 29.73
C ASP A 524 -6.67 16.23 29.41
N ILE A 525 -6.29 16.63 28.20
CA ILE A 525 -6.39 18.02 27.72
C ILE A 525 -7.86 18.43 27.58
N ASP A 526 -8.67 17.61 26.92
CA ASP A 526 -10.09 17.90 26.75
C ASP A 526 -10.81 17.94 28.12
N GLY A 527 -10.47 17.02 29.02
CA GLY A 527 -11.01 16.99 30.38
C GLY A 527 -10.60 18.18 31.26
N ALA A 528 -9.45 18.81 30.99
CA ALA A 528 -9.01 20.03 31.68
C ALA A 528 -9.71 21.31 31.16
N THR A 529 -10.40 21.22 30.03
CA THR A 529 -11.05 22.36 29.35
C THR A 529 -12.55 22.46 29.66
N VAL A 530 -13.12 21.52 30.43
CA VAL A 530 -14.56 21.43 30.79
C VAL A 530 -14.89 22.01 32.16
#